data_AF-A0A142CTF3-F1
#
_entry.id   AF-A0A142CTF3-F1
#
_cell.length_a   1.000
_cell.length_b   1.000
_cell.length_c   1.000
_cell.angle_alpha   90.00
_cell.angle_beta   90.00
_cell.angle_gamma   90.00
#
_symmetry.space_group_name_H-M   'P 1'
#
loop_
_entity.id
_entity.type
_entity.pdbx_description
1 polymer ?
#
loop_
_entity_poly.entity_id
_entity_poly.type
_entity_poly.pdbx_seq_one_letter_code
_entity_poly.pdbx_strand_id
1 'polypeptide(L)' 'MLGTIHEILLVAIILLSASVVEAEKLTSAVLRYGLLSLAFVIVLIQLKAPDVALSAVVVGAIVTGLFLYTIKEVGE' A
#
# COMPACT_ATOMS: atom_id res chain seq x y z
N MET A 1 -0.16 15.32 -19.27
CA MET A 1 -0.45 15.47 -17.83
C MET A 1 -0.77 14.13 -17.15
N LEU A 2 -1.67 13.29 -17.68
CA LEU A 2 -1.96 11.96 -17.12
C LEU A 2 -0.71 11.06 -17.03
N GLY A 3 0.17 11.09 -18.05
CA GLY A 3 1.47 10.38 -18.01
C GLY A 3 2.39 10.87 -16.88
N THR A 4 2.50 12.18 -16.69
CA THR A 4 3.31 12.77 -15.60
C THR A 4 2.80 12.36 -14.22
N ILE A 5 1.47 12.33 -14.02
CA ILE A 5 0.89 11.89 -12.74
C ILE A 5 1.15 10.41 -12.51
N HIS A 6 1.04 9.58 -13.55
CA HIS A 6 1.32 8.15 -13.47
C HIS A 6 2.77 7.87 -13.07
N GLU A 7 3.73 8.52 -13.74
CA GLU A 7 5.16 8.39 -13.47
C GLU A 7 5.52 8.82 -12.04
N ILE A 8 4.95 9.94 -11.56
CA ILE A 8 5.13 10.39 -10.17
C ILE A 8 4.61 9.35 -9.19
N LEU A 9 3.47 8.71 -9.49
CA LEU A 9 2.89 7.68 -8.62
C LEU A 9 3.77 6.43 -8.57
N LEU A 10 4.37 6.03 -9.69
CA LEU A 10 5.32 4.91 -9.74
C LEU A 10 6.58 5.19 -8.90
N VAL A 11 7.12 6.40 -8.98
CA VAL A 11 8.23 6.83 -8.13
C VAL A 11 7.80 6.83 -6.65
N ALA A 12 6.60 7.32 -6.35
CA ALA A 12 6.07 7.31 -4.98
C ALA A 12 5.91 5.90 -4.43
N ILE A 13 5.52 4.92 -5.24
CA ILE A 13 5.45 3.49 -4.84
C ILE A 13 6.82 2.97 -4.42
N ILE A 14 7.89 3.30 -5.16
CA ILE A 14 9.26 2.90 -4.80
C ILE A 14 9.66 3.51 -3.45
N LEU A 15 9.41 4.81 -3.27
CA LEU A 15 9.73 5.51 -2.01
C LEU A 15 8.91 4.98 -0.82
N LEU A 16 7.62 4.73 -1.02
CA LEU A 16 6.74 4.13 -0.01
C LEU A 16 7.21 2.72 0.35
N SER A 17 7.59 1.91 -0.65
CA SER A 17 8.12 0.57 -0.40
C SER A 17 9.41 0.60 0.42
N ALA A 18 10.35 1.51 0.11
CA ALA A 18 11.55 1.68 0.92
C ALA A 18 11.18 2.11 2.35
N SER A 19 10.26 3.07 2.49
CA SER A 19 9.77 3.55 3.77
C SER A 19 9.10 2.47 4.62
N VAL A 20 8.43 1.48 4.02
CA VAL A 20 7.86 0.33 4.73
C VAL A 20 8.98 -0.51 5.36
N VAL A 21 10.06 -0.78 4.61
CA VAL A 21 11.18 -1.60 5.05
C VAL A 21 12.01 -0.90 6.13
N GLU A 22 12.17 0.41 6.03
CA GLU A 22 12.93 1.24 6.99
C GLU A 22 12.17 1.55 8.29
N ALA A 23 10.90 1.13 8.42
CA ALA A 23 10.11 1.44 9.59
C ALA A 23 10.59 0.63 10.81
N GLU A 24 11.02 1.34 11.87
CA GLU A 24 11.50 0.72 13.11
C GLU A 24 10.40 -0.01 13.91
N LYS A 25 9.14 0.41 13.75
CA LYS A 25 7.99 -0.16 14.45
C LYS A 25 7.09 -0.89 13.47
N LEU A 26 6.70 -2.13 13.80
CA LEU A 26 5.82 -2.93 12.94
C LEU A 26 4.49 -2.22 12.66
N THR A 27 3.90 -1.57 13.67
CA THR A 27 2.67 -0.78 13.48
C THR A 27 2.87 0.34 12.44
N SER A 28 4.03 1.00 12.44
CA SER A 28 4.33 2.02 11.43
C SER A 28 4.54 1.40 10.05
N ALA A 29 5.23 0.27 9.97
CA ALA A 29 5.45 -0.47 8.72
C ALA A 29 4.11 -0.84 8.05
N VAL A 30 3.16 -1.35 8.84
CA VAL A 30 1.84 -1.76 8.35
C VAL A 30 0.99 -0.57 7.90
N LEU A 31 1.03 0.54 8.61
CA LEU A 31 0.36 1.77 8.17
C LEU A 31 0.93 2.29 6.84
N ARG A 32 2.26 2.30 6.70
CA ARG A 32 2.95 2.67 5.44
C ARG A 32 2.62 1.69 4.32
N TYR A 33 2.49 0.39 4.62
CA TYR A 33 2.07 -0.63 3.67
C TYR A 33 0.63 -0.40 3.20
N GLY A 34 -0.28 0.02 4.09
CA GLY A 34 -1.62 0.44 3.70
C GLY A 34 -1.60 1.60 2.70
N LEU A 35 -0.75 2.60 2.90
CA LEU A 35 -0.56 3.71 1.96
C LEU A 35 0.01 3.24 0.61
N LEU A 36 1.00 2.35 0.63
CA LEU A 36 1.55 1.71 -0.57
C LEU A 36 0.44 0.97 -1.36
N SER A 37 -0.39 0.19 -0.66
CA SER A 37 -1.51 -0.53 -1.25
C SER A 37 -2.52 0.42 -1.90
N LEU A 38 -2.82 1.56 -1.27
CA LEU A 38 -3.70 2.58 -1.84
C LEU A 38 -3.10 3.24 -3.09
N ALA A 39 -1.81 3.58 -3.07
CA ALA A 39 -1.11 4.12 -4.23
C ALA A 39 -1.15 3.13 -5.41
N PHE A 40 -0.93 1.84 -5.13
CA PHE A 40 -1.02 0.78 -6.12
C PHE A 40 -2.43 0.65 -6.72
N VAL A 41 -3.48 0.73 -5.91
CA VAL A 41 -4.87 0.75 -6.41
C VAL A 41 -5.11 1.89 -7.40
N ILE A 42 -4.58 3.09 -7.11
CA ILE A 42 -4.70 4.24 -8.02
C ILE A 42 -3.97 3.96 -9.34
N VAL A 43 -2.79 3.31 -9.32
CA VAL A 43 -2.10 2.86 -10.54
C VAL A 43 -2.99 1.93 -11.36
N LEU A 44 -3.61 0.92 -10.74
CA LEU A 44 -4.48 -0.04 -11.43
C LEU A 44 -5.68 0.64 -12.10
N ILE A 45 -6.27 1.65 -11.44
CA ILE A 45 -7.35 2.45 -12.02
C ILE A 45 -6.85 3.22 -13.25
N GLN A 46 -5.66 3.85 -13.18
CA GLN A 46 -5.07 4.56 -14.33
C GLN A 46 -4.75 3.62 -15.50
N LEU A 47 -4.39 2.37 -15.21
CA LEU A 47 -4.14 1.32 -16.20
C LEU A 47 -5.42 0.70 -16.77
N LYS A 48 -6.61 1.19 -16.36
CA LYS A 48 -7.91 0.66 -16.78
C LYS A 48 -8.12 -0.81 -16.38
N ALA A 49 -7.60 -1.20 -15.21
CA ALA A 49 -7.79 -2.52 -14.60
C ALA A 49 -8.67 -2.42 -13.32
N PRO A 50 -9.96 -2.08 -13.44
CA PRO A 50 -10.83 -1.78 -12.29
C PRO A 50 -11.20 -3.02 -11.45
N ASP A 51 -11.26 -4.19 -12.08
CA ASP A 51 -11.47 -5.49 -11.44
C ASP A 51 -10.32 -5.83 -10.49
N VAL A 52 -9.07 -5.70 -10.98
CA VAL A 52 -7.87 -5.91 -10.16
C VAL A 52 -7.78 -4.86 -9.06
N ALA A 53 -8.12 -3.61 -9.36
CA ALA A 53 -8.13 -2.53 -8.37
C ALA A 53 -9.10 -2.82 -7.20
N LEU A 54 -10.32 -3.30 -7.51
CA LEU A 54 -11.30 -3.66 -6.49
C LEU A 54 -10.79 -4.82 -5.62
N SER A 55 -10.25 -5.87 -6.23
CA SER A 55 -9.65 -6.98 -5.48
C SER A 55 -8.48 -6.51 -4.62
N ALA A 56 -7.62 -5.63 -5.13
CA ALA A 56 -6.48 -5.08 -4.39
C ALA A 56 -6.91 -4.26 -3.17
N VAL A 57 -7.99 -3.47 -3.25
CA VAL A 57 -8.55 -2.75 -2.10
C VAL A 57 -9.00 -3.73 -1.01
N VAL A 58 -9.79 -4.75 -1.39
CA VAL A 58 -10.35 -5.72 -0.45
C VAL A 58 -9.24 -6.52 0.23
N VAL A 59 -8.32 -7.07 -0.57
CA VAL A 59 -7.19 -7.85 -0.06
C VAL A 59 -6.27 -6.98 0.79
N GLY A 60 -5.95 -5.76 0.34
CA GLY A 60 -5.12 -4.82 1.09
C GLY A 60 -5.69 -4.49 2.46
N ALA A 61 -7.01 -4.27 2.56
CA ALA A 61 -7.70 -4.03 3.83
C ALA A 61 -7.65 -5.25 4.76
N ILE A 62 -7.92 -6.45 4.23
CA ILE A 62 -7.86 -7.70 5.02
C ILE A 62 -6.44 -7.93 5.55
N VAL A 63 -5.44 -7.82 4.68
CA VAL A 63 -4.02 -8.03 5.04
C VAL A 63 -3.58 -7.02 6.10
N THR A 64 -3.91 -5.73 5.93
CA THR A 64 -3.61 -4.69 6.91
C THR A 64 -4.24 -4.99 8.26
N GLY A 65 -5.52 -5.39 8.27
CA GLY A 65 -6.23 -5.75 9.50
C GLY A 65 -5.62 -6.97 10.21
N LEU A 66 -5.26 -8.01 9.45
CA LEU A 66 -4.59 -9.20 10.00
C LEU A 66 -3.24 -8.85 10.62
N PHE A 67 -2.41 -8.07 9.93
CA PHE A 67 -1.12 -7.66 10.49
C PHE A 67 -1.27 -6.81 11.76
N LEU A 68 -2.19 -5.84 11.78
CA LEU A 68 -2.44 -5.04 12.99
C LEU A 68 -2.91 -5.90 14.16
N TYR A 69 -3.79 -6.87 13.90
CA TYR A 69 -4.25 -7.80 14.91
C TYR A 69 -3.10 -8.67 15.45
N THR A 70 -2.26 -9.21 14.56
CA THR A 70 -1.12 -10.04 14.95
C THR A 70 -0.09 -9.24 15.73
N ILE A 71 0.29 -8.04 15.27
CA ILE A 71 1.28 -7.16 15.93
C ILE A 71 0.88 -6.87 17.37
N LYS A 72 -0.41 -6.58 17.59
CA LYS A 72 -0.97 -6.36 18.92
C LYS A 72 -0.74 -7.56 19.86
N GLU A 73 -0.79 -8.78 19.34
CA GLU A 73 -0.58 -10.00 20.13
C GLU A 73 0.91 -10.22 20.46
N VAL A 74 1.83 -9.78 19.60
CA VAL A 74 3.28 -9.92 19.83
C VAL A 74 3.87 -8.80 20.70
N GLY A 75 3.07 -7.81 21.08
CA GLY A 75 3.46 -6.76 22.03
C GLY A 75 4.27 -5.60 21.46
N GLU A 76 4.21 -5.39 20.13
CA GLU A 76 4.74 -4.19 19.45
C GLU A 76 3.68 -3.13 19.15
#